data_AF-A0A239LH37-F1
#
_entry.id   AF-A0A239LH37-F1
#
_cell.length_a   1.000
_cell.length_b   1.000
_cell.length_c   1.000
_cell.angle_alpha   90.00
_cell.angle_beta   90.00
_cell.angle_gamma   90.00
#
_symmetry.space_group_name_H-M   'P 1'
#
loop_
_entity.id
_entity.type
_entity.pdbx_description
1 polymer ?
#
loop_
_entity_poly.entity_id
_entity_poly.type
_entity_poly.pdbx_seq_one_letter_code
_entity_poly.pdbx_strand_id
1 'polypeptide(L)' 'MKKAKKRVFSIVKAVKQNARDRVGQPPPERVLPDPKAKRLANPKHKETLATILEKAERSGEE' A
#
# COMPACT_ATOMS: atom_id res chain seq x y z
N MET A 1 -1.02 -15.96 -25.33
CA MET A 1 -1.34 -14.52 -25.20
C MET A 1 -2.81 -14.33 -24.90
N LYS A 2 -3.18 -13.59 -23.85
CA LYS A 2 -4.59 -13.26 -23.56
C LYS A 2 -5.08 -12.21 -24.56
N LYS A 3 -6.23 -12.45 -25.20
CA LYS A 3 -6.83 -11.49 -26.16
C LYS A 3 -7.15 -10.17 -25.45
N ALA A 4 -6.85 -9.04 -26.12
CA ALA A 4 -7.15 -7.72 -25.58
C ALA A 4 -8.66 -7.51 -25.42
N LYS A 5 -9.08 -6.88 -24.32
CA LYS A 5 -10.49 -6.56 -24.07
C LYS A 5 -10.94 -5.47 -25.05
N LYS A 6 -12.14 -5.65 -25.64
CA LYS A 6 -12.76 -4.61 -26.47
C LYS A 6 -12.98 -3.35 -25.63
N ARG A 7 -12.54 -2.20 -26.14
CA ARG A 7 -12.76 -0.91 -25.49
C ARG A 7 -14.11 -0.37 -25.96
N VAL A 8 -15.10 -0.39 -25.06
CA VAL A 8 -16.42 0.20 -25.31
C VAL A 8 -16.38 1.69 -24.93
N PHE A 9 -17.06 2.51 -25.71
CA PHE A 9 -17.21 3.94 -25.42
C PHE A 9 -17.92 4.16 -24.08
N SER A 10 -17.43 5.13 -23.32
CA SER A 10 -17.99 5.52 -22.02
C SER A 10 -17.89 7.03 -21.91
N ILE A 11 -19.03 7.69 -21.73
CA ILE A 11 -19.13 9.14 -21.59
C ILE A 11 -18.24 9.62 -20.44
N VAL A 12 -18.34 8.97 -19.27
CA VAL A 12 -17.54 9.31 -18.08
C VAL A 12 -16.04 9.22 -18.36
N LYS A 13 -15.59 8.21 -19.12
CA LYS A 13 -14.18 8.09 -19.50
C LYS A 13 -13.74 9.18 -20.45
N ALA A 14 -14.57 9.53 -21.43
CA ALA A 14 -14.27 10.61 -22.38
C ALA A 14 -14.15 11.95 -21.67
N VAL A 15 -15.09 12.27 -20.76
CA VAL A 15 -15.06 13.50 -19.96
C VAL A 15 -13.81 13.56 -19.08
N LYS A 16 -13.50 12.47 -18.35
CA LYS A 16 -12.30 12.41 -17.49
C LYS A 16 -11.01 12.55 -18.30
N GLN A 17 -10.94 11.97 -19.50
CA GLN A 17 -9.76 12.07 -20.33
C GLN A 17 -9.54 13.51 -20.81
N ASN A 18 -10.60 14.13 -21.33
CA ASN A 18 -10.56 15.52 -21.76
C ASN A 18 -10.13 16.46 -20.62
N ALA A 19 -10.66 16.24 -19.41
CA ALA A 19 -10.22 16.99 -18.23
C ALA A 19 -8.71 16.85 -18.00
N ARG A 20 -8.15 15.64 -18.04
CA ARG A 20 -6.70 15.42 -17.88
C ARG A 20 -5.86 16.08 -18.97
N ASP A 21 -6.36 16.09 -20.21
CA ASP A 21 -5.68 16.74 -21.33
C ASP A 21 -5.59 18.27 -21.11
N ARG A 22 -6.53 18.85 -20.34
CA ARG A 22 -6.57 20.28 -20.00
C ARG A 22 -5.83 20.65 -18.71
N VAL A 23 -6.07 19.91 -17.63
CA VAL A 23 -5.59 20.25 -16.28
C VAL A 23 -4.39 19.43 -15.82
N GLY A 24 -3.93 18.48 -16.63
CA GLY A 24 -2.88 17.53 -16.28
C GLY A 24 -3.41 16.27 -15.62
N GLN A 25 -2.53 15.26 -15.51
CA GLN A 25 -2.85 14.05 -14.78
C GLN A 25 -2.78 14.31 -13.27
N PRO A 26 -3.72 13.75 -12.47
CA PRO A 26 -3.59 13.82 -11.03
C PRO A 26 -2.28 13.16 -10.60
N PRO A 27 -1.62 13.68 -9.54
CA PRO A 27 -0.41 13.06 -9.01
C PRO A 27 -0.65 11.57 -8.74
N PRO A 28 0.32 10.70 -9.06
CA PRO A 28 0.19 9.28 -8.78
C PRO A 28 -0.02 9.10 -7.27
N GLU A 29 -0.99 8.25 -6.94
CA GLU A 29 -1.33 7.95 -5.56
C GLU A 29 -0.09 7.47 -4.81
N ARG A 30 0.18 8.09 -3.66
CA ARG A 30 1.33 7.71 -2.82
C ARG A 30 1.16 6.23 -2.47
N VAL A 31 2.18 5.41 -2.78
CA VAL A 31 2.18 3.98 -2.46
C VAL A 31 1.91 3.84 -0.96
N LEU A 32 0.69 3.39 -0.62
CA LEU A 32 0.37 3.05 0.75
C LEU A 32 1.22 1.82 1.09
N PRO A 33 1.97 1.84 2.21
CA PRO A 33 2.71 0.66 2.61
C PRO A 33 1.73 -0.49 2.80
N ASP A 34 2.16 -1.69 2.40
CA ASP A 34 1.37 -2.92 2.50
C ASP A 34 0.67 -2.96 3.88
N PRO A 35 -0.64 -3.23 3.96
CA PRO A 35 -1.36 -3.32 5.22
C PRO A 35 -0.67 -4.22 6.25
N LYS A 36 0.10 -5.23 5.83
CA LYS A 36 0.93 -6.06 6.72
C LYS A 36 2.07 -5.28 7.38
N ALA A 37 2.78 -4.44 6.63
CA ALA A 37 3.87 -3.62 7.14
C ALA A 37 3.39 -2.62 8.21
N LYS A 38 2.20 -2.04 8.04
CA LYS A 38 1.60 -1.13 9.04
C LYS A 38 1.30 -1.82 10.37
N ARG A 39 0.89 -3.09 10.34
CA ARG A 39 0.58 -3.88 11.55
C ARG A 39 1.82 -4.29 12.32
N LEU A 40 2.93 -4.56 11.63
CA LEU A 40 4.21 -4.83 12.28
C LEU A 40 4.74 -3.60 13.02
N ALA A 41 4.60 -2.41 12.42
CA ALA A 41 5.13 -1.18 13.00
C ALA A 41 4.34 -0.68 14.23
N ASN A 42 3.06 -1.02 14.35
CA ASN A 42 2.21 -0.64 15.48
C ASN A 42 1.45 -1.86 16.00
N PRO A 43 2.10 -2.72 16.81
CA PRO A 43 1.43 -3.86 17.40
C PRO A 43 0.31 -3.39 18.32
N LYS A 44 -0.88 -4.01 18.18
CA LYS A 44 -2.07 -3.68 18.99
C LYS A 44 -1.87 -3.98 20.48
N HIS A 45 -0.99 -4.94 20.79
CA HIS A 45 -0.75 -5.44 22.14
C HIS A 45 0.69 -5.14 22.56
N LYS A 46 0.87 -4.90 23.88
CA LYS A 46 2.19 -4.77 24.49
C LYS A 46 2.97 -6.09 24.32
N GLU A 47 4.29 -5.99 24.32
CA GLU A 47 5.19 -7.14 24.30
C GLU A 47 4.85 -8.10 25.46
N THR A 48 4.89 -9.41 25.19
CA THR A 48 4.65 -10.44 26.21
C THR A 48 5.94 -10.71 26.99
N LEU A 49 5.80 -11.28 28.19
CA LEU A 49 6.98 -11.66 29.00
C LEU A 49 7.95 -12.57 28.24
N ALA A 50 7.44 -13.52 27.45
CA ALA A 50 8.28 -14.39 26.62
C ALA A 50 9.12 -13.59 25.61
N THR A 51 8.52 -12.62 24.90
CA THR A 51 9.26 -11.78 23.96
C THR A 51 10.29 -10.87 24.64
N ILE A 52 10.03 -10.45 25.87
CA ILE A 52 10.97 -9.63 26.65
C ILE A 52 12.18 -10.48 27.07
N LEU A 53 11.95 -11.71 27.53
CA LEU A 53 13.01 -12.64 27.92
C LEU A 53 13.89 -13.01 26.71
N GLU A 54 13.29 -13.35 25.58
CA GLU A 54 14.02 -13.65 24.33
C GLU A 54 14.88 -12.46 23.86
N LYS A 55 14.36 -11.23 23.99
CA LYS A 55 15.11 -10.01 23.68
C LYS A 55 16.26 -9.75 24.65
N ALA A 56 16.05 -10.02 25.94
CA ALA A 56 17.07 -9.86 26.98
C ALA A 56 18.22 -10.85 26.78
N GLU A 57 17.92 -12.11 26.50
CA GLU A 57 18.91 -13.16 26.19
C GLU A 57 19.75 -12.78 24.98
N ARG A 58 19.10 -12.30 23.90
CA ARG A 58 19.79 -11.89 22.67
C ARG A 58 20.64 -10.64 22.81
N SER A 59 20.34 -9.76 23.78
CA SER A 59 21.13 -8.57 24.09
C SER A 59 22.28 -8.79 25.08
N GLY A 60 22.33 -9.97 25.73
CA GLY A 60 23.40 -10.35 26.65
C GLY A 60 24.50 -11.20 26.01
N GLU A 61 24.37 -11.54 24.72
CA GLU A 61 25.33 -12.33 23.93
C GLU A 61 26.21 -11.48 22.98
N GLU A 62 26.06 -10.14 22.98
CA GLU A 62 26.98 -9.18 22.34
C GLU A 62 27.89 -8.50 23.38
#